data_AF-A0AAF0W8R1-F1
#
_entry.id   AF-A0AAF0W8R1-F1
#
_cell.length_a   1.000
_cell.length_b   1.000
_cell.length_c   1.000
_cell.angle_alpha   90.00
_cell.angle_beta   90.00
_cell.angle_gamma   90.00
#
_symmetry.space_group_name_H-M   'P 1'
#
loop_
_entity.id
_entity.type
_entity.pdbx_description
1 polymer ?
#
loop_
_entity_poly.entity_id
_entity_poly.type
_entity_poly.pdbx_seq_one_letter_code
_entity_poly.pdbx_strand_id
1 'polypeptide(L)'
;MVRLYMNLYVVQLFLISKLTFIYLRVLSVTLDEWSDEDIDHVVECGGNAFANSIYEAYFPAGVSKPGPSASNEERSKFIKLDG
;
A
#
# COMPACT_ATOMS: atom_id res chain seq x y z
N MET A 1 5.63 -5.97 -34.87
CA MET A 1 4.89 -4.94 -34.10
C MET A 1 4.16 -5.54 -32.89
N VAL A 2 3.20 -6.46 -33.05
CA VAL A 2 2.39 -7.03 -31.93
C VAL A 2 3.22 -7.76 -30.86
N ARG A 3 4.24 -8.53 -31.26
CA ARG A 3 5.08 -9.32 -30.34
C ARG A 3 5.97 -8.47 -29.41
N LEU A 4 6.37 -7.27 -29.86
CA LEU A 4 7.12 -6.30 -29.04
C LEU A 4 6.19 -5.61 -28.03
N TYR A 5 4.99 -5.22 -28.45
CA TYR A 5 3.98 -4.62 -27.57
C TYR A 5 3.55 -5.56 -26.45
N MET A 6 3.27 -6.83 -26.75
CA MET A 6 2.95 -7.81 -25.71
C MET A 6 4.11 -8.01 -24.73
N ASN A 7 5.36 -7.99 -25.19
CA ASN A 7 6.52 -8.16 -24.32
C ASN A 7 6.69 -6.97 -23.37
N LEU A 8 6.55 -5.74 -23.90
CA LEU A 8 6.59 -4.52 -23.10
C LEU A 8 5.46 -4.48 -22.05
N TYR A 9 4.24 -4.87 -22.43
CA TYR A 9 3.11 -4.96 -21.49
C TYR A 9 3.33 -6.01 -20.40
N VAL A 10 3.86 -7.19 -20.74
CA VAL A 10 4.14 -8.25 -19.77
C VAL A 10 5.25 -7.84 -18.80
N VAL A 11 6.31 -7.19 -19.30
CA VAL A 11 7.39 -6.64 -18.46
C VAL A 11 6.86 -5.54 -17.54
N GLN A 12 6.05 -4.62 -18.06
CA GLN A 12 5.48 -3.54 -17.26
C GLN A 12 4.48 -4.05 -16.22
N LEU A 13 3.64 -5.03 -16.57
CA LEU A 13 2.72 -5.67 -15.64
C LEU A 13 3.48 -6.45 -14.55
N PHE A 14 4.59 -7.10 -14.89
CA PHE A 14 5.47 -7.78 -13.93
C PHE A 14 6.18 -6.80 -12.98
N LEU A 15 6.60 -5.65 -13.49
CA LEU A 15 7.20 -4.59 -12.67
C LEU A 15 6.18 -3.93 -11.75
N ILE A 16 4.96 -3.66 -12.25
CA ILE A 16 3.86 -3.11 -11.44
C ILE A 16 3.43 -4.13 -10.38
N SER A 17 3.29 -5.41 -10.72
CA SER A 17 2.90 -6.44 -9.74
C SER A 17 3.97 -6.64 -8.68
N LYS A 18 5.25 -6.62 -9.05
CA LYS A 18 6.37 -6.64 -8.08
C LYS A 18 6.37 -5.40 -7.20
N LEU A 19 6.15 -4.23 -7.77
CA LEU A 19 6.08 -2.98 -7.01
C LEU A 19 4.93 -3.01 -6.00
N THR A 20 3.72 -3.43 -6.42
CA THR A 20 2.56 -3.57 -5.52
C THR A 20 2.77 -4.65 -4.46
N PHE A 21 3.40 -5.78 -4.81
CA PHE A 21 3.69 -6.87 -3.86
C PHE A 21 4.71 -6.44 -2.80
N ILE A 22 5.75 -5.70 -3.19
CA ILE A 22 6.75 -5.17 -2.27
C ILE A 22 6.14 -4.08 -1.39
N TYR A 23 5.30 -3.19 -1.95
CA TYR A 23 4.70 -2.07 -1.21
C TYR A 23 3.61 -2.47 -0.20
N LEU A 24 2.95 -3.61 -0.38
CA LEU A 24 1.90 -4.09 0.52
C LEU A 24 2.35 -5.24 1.44
N ARG A 25 3.66 -5.51 1.52
CA ARG A 25 4.22 -6.49 2.45
C ARG A 25 4.01 -5.99 3.88
N VAL A 26 3.34 -6.79 4.71
CA VAL A 26 3.14 -6.50 6.13
C VAL A 26 4.18 -7.29 6.93
N LEU A 27 4.97 -6.58 7.75
CA LEU A 27 5.93 -7.16 8.69
C LEU A 27 5.57 -6.76 10.12
N SER A 28 5.75 -7.70 11.05
CA SER A 28 5.64 -7.46 12.47
C SER A 28 6.92 -6.83 13.00
N VAL A 29 6.78 -5.69 13.67
CA VAL A 29 7.91 -4.96 14.30
C VAL A 29 8.59 -5.79 15.40
N THR A 30 7.91 -6.77 16.01
CA THR A 30 8.43 -7.53 17.16
C THR A 30 8.61 -9.02 16.91
N LEU A 31 8.04 -9.57 15.84
CA LEU A 31 8.03 -11.02 15.61
C LEU A 31 8.79 -11.44 14.35
N ASP A 32 8.95 -10.54 13.38
CA ASP A 32 9.66 -10.84 12.15
C ASP A 32 11.09 -10.30 12.20
N GLU A 33 11.97 -10.91 11.40
CA GLU A 33 13.30 -10.37 11.14
C GLU A 33 13.21 -9.27 10.06
N TRP A 34 13.93 -8.18 10.29
CA TRP A 34 13.97 -7.02 9.41
C TRP A 34 15.36 -6.90 8.81
N SER A 35 15.46 -6.70 7.49
CA SER A 35 16.73 -6.30 6.89
C SER A 35 16.98 -4.81 7.09
N ASP A 36 18.23 -4.37 6.94
CA ASP A 36 18.57 -2.95 6.97
C ASP A 36 17.82 -2.20 5.85
N GLU A 37 17.61 -2.83 4.68
CA GLU A 37 16.80 -2.22 3.61
C GLU A 37 15.32 -2.05 4.00
N ASP A 38 14.72 -3.04 4.69
CA ASP A 38 13.34 -2.92 5.19
C ASP A 38 13.21 -1.74 6.18
N ILE A 39 14.24 -1.49 7.01
CA ILE A 39 14.31 -0.35 7.93
C ILE A 39 14.44 0.97 7.16
N ASP A 40 15.38 1.04 6.22
CA ASP A 40 15.63 2.24 5.40
C ASP A 40 14.37 2.64 4.62
N HIS A 41 13.65 1.67 4.05
CA HIS A 41 12.39 1.93 3.37
C HIS A 41 11.33 2.56 4.29
N VAL A 42 11.18 2.10 5.54
CA VAL A 42 10.21 2.71 6.48
C VAL A 42 10.62 4.13 6.86
N VAL A 43 11.92 4.39 7.05
CA VAL A 43 12.45 5.72 7.39
C VAL A 43 12.28 6.69 6.23
N GLU A 44 12.65 6.29 5.01
CA GLU A 44 12.53 7.09 3.79
C GLU A 44 11.07 7.41 3.46
N CYS A 45 10.15 6.46 3.71
CA CYS A 45 8.72 6.69 3.55
C CYS A 45 8.12 7.65 4.60
N GLY A 46 8.87 8.13 5.60
CA GLY A 46 8.41 9.13 6.56
C GLY A 46 7.30 8.66 7.51
N GLY A 47 7.03 7.36 7.55
CA GLY A 47 6.03 6.72 8.41
C GLY A 47 4.58 7.15 8.16
N ASN A 48 3.72 6.91 9.15
CA ASN A 48 2.27 7.05 9.03
C ASN A 48 1.81 8.48 8.70
N ALA A 49 2.54 9.51 9.17
CA ALA A 49 2.17 10.89 8.90
C ALA A 49 2.29 11.24 7.41
N PHE A 50 3.40 10.83 6.79
CA PHE A 50 3.60 11.01 5.35
C PHE A 50 2.60 10.20 4.52
N ALA A 51 2.38 8.92 4.89
CA ALA A 51 1.38 8.09 4.22
C ALA A 51 -0.03 8.70 4.28
N ASN A 52 -0.48 9.17 5.44
CA ASN A 52 -1.78 9.84 5.58
C ASN A 52 -1.85 11.12 4.73
N SER A 53 -0.75 11.89 4.62
CA SER A 53 -0.74 13.12 3.79
C SER A 53 -0.94 12.87 2.29
N ILE A 54 -0.72 11.63 1.83
CA ILE A 54 -0.93 11.21 0.44
C ILE A 54 -2.28 10.49 0.31
N TYR A 55 -2.51 9.44 1.10
CA TYR A 55 -3.67 8.55 0.93
C TYR A 55 -4.94 9.09 1.58
N GLU A 56 -4.82 9.93 2.61
CA GLU A 56 -5.95 10.55 3.33
C GLU A 56 -6.09 12.04 3.01
N ALA A 57 -5.33 12.57 2.03
CA ALA A 57 -5.38 13.98 1.64
C ALA A 57 -6.75 14.41 1.12
N TYR A 58 -7.51 13.44 0.57
CA TYR A 58 -8.85 13.64 0.04
C TYR A 58 -9.75 12.47 0.43
N PHE A 59 -10.74 12.73 1.28
CA PHE A 59 -11.77 11.75 1.59
C PHE A 59 -12.96 11.89 0.63
N PRO A 60 -13.45 10.77 0.05
CA PRO A 60 -14.74 10.75 -0.62
C PRO A 60 -15.86 11.18 0.33
N ALA A 61 -16.91 11.82 -0.21
CA ALA A 61 -18.05 12.24 0.58
C ALA A 61 -18.70 11.04 1.30
N GLY A 62 -18.91 11.17 2.61
CA GLY A 62 -19.49 10.10 3.45
C GLY A 62 -18.49 9.06 3.96
N VAL A 63 -17.21 9.14 3.58
CA VAL A 63 -16.15 8.28 4.13
C VAL A 63 -15.42 9.02 5.25
N SER A 64 -15.32 8.40 6.41
CA SER A 64 -14.55 8.90 7.54
C SER A 64 -13.57 7.85 8.05
N LYS A 65 -12.41 8.29 8.53
CA LYS A 65 -11.43 7.40 9.13
C LYS A 65 -12.03 6.63 10.31
N PRO A 66 -11.99 5.29 10.31
CA PRO A 66 -12.56 4.49 11.38
C PRO A 66 -11.78 4.67 12.68
N GLY A 67 -12.50 4.75 13.80
CA GLY A 67 -11.91 4.81 15.13
C GLY A 67 -11.39 3.45 15.63
N PRO A 68 -10.71 3.42 16.79
CA PRO A 68 -10.18 2.18 17.37
C PRO A 68 -11.24 1.11 17.67
N SER A 69 -12.49 1.51 17.93
CA SER A 69 -13.61 0.60 18.19
C SER A 69 -14.37 0.16 16.95
N ALA A 70 -13.98 0.62 15.75
CA ALA A 70 -14.65 0.26 14.50
C ALA A 70 -14.50 -1.24 14.21
N SER A 71 -15.55 -1.81 13.63
CA SER A 71 -15.60 -3.21 13.22
C SER A 71 -14.58 -3.52 12.12
N ASN A 72 -14.28 -4.81 11.95
CA ASN A 72 -13.43 -5.27 10.85
C ASN A 72 -14.00 -4.91 9.47
N GLU A 73 -15.33 -4.88 9.33
CA GLU A 73 -15.99 -4.52 8.07
C GLU A 73 -15.76 -3.03 7.73
N GLU A 74 -15.98 -2.13 8.69
CA GLU A 74 -15.74 -0.69 8.51
C GLU A 74 -14.27 -0.40 8.18
N ARG A 75 -13.34 -1.08 8.88
CA ARG A 75 -11.89 -0.96 8.61
C ARG A 75 -11.52 -1.49 7.23
N SER A 76 -12.08 -2.63 6.82
CA SER A 76 -11.81 -3.20 5.50
C SER A 76 -12.33 -2.32 4.37
N LYS A 77 -13.52 -1.72 4.52
CA LYS A 77 -14.06 -0.77 3.53
C LYS A 77 -13.15 0.45 3.38
N PHE A 78 -12.70 1.01 4.51
CA PHE A 78 -11.78 2.14 4.52
C PHE A 78 -10.43 1.83 3.84
N ILE A 79 -9.81 0.69 4.16
CA ILE A 79 -8.49 0.31 3.61
C ILE A 79 -8.56 0.03 2.10
N LYS A 80 -9.66 -0.54 1.60
CA LYS A 80 -9.82 -0.88 0.17
C LYS A 80 -10.40 0.25 -0.68
N LEU A 81 -10.97 1.28 -0.05
CA LEU A 81 -11.80 2.30 -0.70
C LEU A 81 -13.03 1.70 -1.41
N ASP A 82 -13.54 0.57 -0.91
CA ASP A 82 -14.77 -0.05 -1.40
C ASP A 82 -15.97 0.67 -0.77
N GLY A 83 -16.77 1.37 -1.60
CA GLY A 83 -18.03 2.04 -1.22
C GLY A 83 -19.21 1.10 -1.07
#